data_AF-A0A545SCA1-F1
#
_entry.id   AF-A0A545SCA1-F1
#
_cell.length_a   1.000
_cell.length_b   1.000
_cell.length_c   1.000
_cell.angle_alpha   90.00
_cell.angle_beta   90.00
_cell.angle_gamma   90.00
#
_symmetry.space_group_name_H-M   'P 1'
#
loop_
_entity.id
_entity.type
_entity.pdbx_description
1 polymer ?
#
loop_
_entity_poly.entity_id
_entity_poly.type
_entity_poly.pdbx_seq_one_letter_code
_entity_poly.pdbx_strand_id
1 'polypeptide(L)'
;MKTFKHYILLTIAILALVVGYFYFSKTTTQETYRKLKKIPSQVETKINALNLNIEKINTLPPKEQTRKDGFSALKLTGDAKKQIGVTVNYDPAYSTISYPNGDVDIAKGVCTDVVIRAMRKQGIDLQKLVHEDMKAHFSVYPKYWGLHKTDKNIDHRRVLNLEVFLQRKGKSINVSKEKKEYLTGDLVTWRINDKLPHIGIVSNKTLRDGTPLVIHNIGRGTQEQDVLFRYRIIAHYRW
;
A
#
# COMPACT_ATOMS: atom_id res chain seq x y z
N MET A 1 0.67 -63.76 22.50
CA MET A 1 0.20 -62.89 23.61
C MET A 1 1.28 -62.03 24.30
N LYS A 2 2.58 -62.12 23.94
CA LYS A 2 3.65 -61.28 24.55
C LYS A 2 3.89 -59.93 23.84
N THR A 3 3.56 -59.82 22.54
CA THR A 3 3.78 -58.61 21.73
C THR A 3 2.78 -57.49 21.98
N PHE A 4 1.53 -57.84 22.31
CA PHE A 4 0.46 -56.85 22.59
C PHE A 4 0.68 -56.10 23.93
N LYS A 5 1.20 -56.78 24.96
CA LYS A 5 1.54 -56.15 26.25
C LYS A 5 2.71 -55.18 26.14
N HIS A 6 3.68 -55.44 25.27
CA HIS A 6 4.81 -54.53 25.02
C HIS A 6 4.37 -53.24 24.32
N TYR A 7 3.45 -53.31 23.36
CA TYR A 7 2.91 -52.13 22.69
C TYR A 7 2.09 -51.22 23.62
N ILE A 8 1.33 -51.81 24.55
CA ILE A 8 0.55 -51.05 25.54
C ILE A 8 1.48 -50.34 26.54
N LEU A 9 2.54 -51.01 27.02
CA LEU A 9 3.51 -50.39 27.94
C LEU A 9 4.31 -49.26 27.28
N LEU A 10 4.70 -49.43 26.01
CA LEU A 10 5.42 -48.41 25.25
C LEU A 10 4.56 -47.17 24.97
N THR A 11 3.27 -47.36 24.65
CA THR A 11 2.34 -46.25 24.41
C THR A 11 2.02 -45.45 25.68
N ILE A 12 1.87 -46.13 26.83
CA ILE A 12 1.69 -45.46 28.13
C ILE A 12 2.93 -44.64 28.52
N ALA A 13 4.14 -45.17 28.29
CA ALA A 13 5.39 -44.47 28.58
C ALA A 13 5.58 -43.20 27.72
N ILE A 14 5.26 -43.26 26.42
CA ILE A 14 5.30 -42.11 25.52
C ILE A 14 4.26 -41.06 25.93
N LEU A 15 3.04 -41.47 26.29
CA LEU A 15 2.00 -40.55 26.75
C LEU A 15 2.41 -39.85 28.05
N ALA A 16 3.03 -40.55 29.00
CA ALA A 16 3.53 -39.96 30.23
C ALA A 16 4.66 -38.94 29.99
N LEU A 17 5.57 -39.21 29.04
CA LEU A 17 6.62 -38.26 28.65
C LEU A 17 6.05 -37.01 27.94
N VAL A 18 5.06 -37.17 27.07
CA VAL A 18 4.40 -36.05 26.39
C VAL A 18 3.63 -35.20 27.39
N VAL A 19 2.85 -35.82 28.28
CA VAL A 19 2.12 -35.10 29.35
C VAL A 19 3.10 -34.41 30.30
N GLY A 20 4.18 -35.07 30.69
CA GLY A 20 5.26 -34.50 31.51
C GLY A 20 5.93 -33.29 30.85
N TYR A 21 6.24 -33.37 29.55
CA TYR A 21 6.79 -32.26 28.77
C TYR A 21 5.80 -31.09 28.64
N PHE A 22 4.51 -31.36 28.40
CA PHE A 22 3.47 -30.33 28.38
C PHE A 22 3.25 -29.67 29.76
N TYR A 23 3.36 -30.43 30.85
CA TYR A 23 3.23 -29.89 32.20
C TYR A 23 4.47 -29.07 32.59
N PHE A 24 5.67 -29.56 32.29
CA PHE A 24 6.95 -28.87 32.55
C PHE A 24 7.13 -27.61 31.69
N SER A 25 6.66 -27.62 30.43
CA SER A 25 6.67 -26.41 29.59
C SER A 25 5.68 -25.36 30.07
N LYS A 26 4.50 -25.75 30.59
CA LYS A 26 3.52 -24.85 31.22
C LYS A 26 4.02 -24.22 32.52
N THR A 27 4.71 -24.97 33.37
CA THR A 27 5.28 -24.42 34.63
C THR A 27 6.41 -23.44 34.34
N THR A 28 7.30 -23.77 33.40
CA THR A 28 8.40 -22.88 32.97
C THR A 28 7.89 -21.58 32.35
N THR A 29 6.82 -21.63 31.54
CA THR A 29 6.19 -20.41 30.99
C THR A 29 5.52 -19.59 32.08
N GLN A 30 4.78 -20.19 33.02
CA GLN A 30 4.17 -19.45 34.14
C GLN A 30 5.21 -18.77 35.04
N GLU A 31 6.35 -19.40 35.32
CA GLU A 31 7.41 -18.83 36.15
C GLU A 31 8.16 -17.70 35.43
N THR A 32 8.37 -17.84 34.12
CA THR A 32 8.92 -16.78 33.26
C THR A 32 7.94 -15.60 33.13
N TYR A 33 6.64 -15.85 32.99
CA TYR A 33 5.59 -14.84 33.00
C TYR A 33 5.44 -14.14 34.36
N ARG A 34 5.61 -14.86 35.48
CA ARG A 34 5.63 -14.28 36.84
C ARG A 34 6.85 -13.38 37.08
N LYS A 35 8.01 -13.71 36.50
CA LYS A 35 9.20 -12.83 36.53
C LYS A 35 9.04 -11.59 35.64
N LEU A 36 8.34 -11.69 34.51
CA LEU A 36 8.02 -10.55 33.63
C LEU A 36 6.98 -9.59 34.21
N LYS A 37 6.17 -10.02 35.20
CA LYS A 37 5.12 -9.17 35.84
C LYS A 37 5.64 -8.18 36.88
N LYS A 38 6.97 -7.99 36.98
CA LYS A 38 7.61 -6.93 37.78
C LYS A 38 8.25 -5.87 36.87
N ILE A 39 7.55 -5.43 35.83
CA ILE A 39 7.90 -4.18 35.18
C ILE A 39 7.60 -3.07 36.21
N PRO A 40 8.59 -2.25 36.61
CA PRO A 40 8.32 -1.15 37.55
C PRO A 40 7.21 -0.27 36.97
N SER A 41 6.22 0.12 37.78
CA SER A 41 5.09 0.96 37.36
C SER A 41 5.52 2.22 36.57
N GLN A 42 6.70 2.76 36.87
CA GLN A 42 7.31 3.88 36.14
C GLN A 42 7.69 3.54 34.68
N VAL A 43 8.12 2.30 34.40
CA VAL A 43 8.45 1.83 33.05
C VAL A 43 7.18 1.60 32.24
N GLU A 44 6.16 0.99 32.83
CA GLU A 44 4.85 0.81 32.19
C GLU A 44 4.17 2.15 31.88
N THR A 45 4.28 3.11 32.80
CA THR A 45 3.79 4.49 32.59
C THR A 45 4.54 5.18 31.45
N LYS A 46 5.87 5.01 31.35
CA LYS A 46 6.67 5.56 30.24
C LYS A 46 6.34 4.90 28.90
N ILE A 47 6.14 3.58 28.86
CA ILE A 47 5.72 2.85 27.66
C ILE A 47 4.34 3.31 27.20
N ASN A 48 3.39 3.40 28.12
CA ASN A 48 2.04 3.86 27.82
C ASN A 48 2.04 5.32 27.36
N ALA A 49 2.82 6.20 28.00
CA ALA A 49 2.99 7.58 27.55
C ALA A 49 3.66 7.67 26.15
N LEU A 50 4.63 6.80 25.85
CA LEU A 50 5.22 6.70 24.51
C LEU A 50 4.18 6.27 23.47
N ASN A 51 3.40 5.23 23.79
CA ASN A 51 2.38 4.68 22.89
C ASN A 51 1.24 5.68 22.64
N LEU A 52 0.78 6.36 23.70
CA LEU A 52 -0.17 7.47 23.60
C LEU A 52 0.38 8.61 22.73
N ASN A 53 1.66 8.94 22.85
CA ASN A 53 2.29 9.94 22.00
C ASN A 53 2.42 9.48 20.55
N ILE A 54 2.71 8.20 20.29
CA ILE A 54 2.76 7.62 18.93
C ILE A 54 1.37 7.65 18.29
N GLU A 55 0.32 7.23 19.00
CA GLU A 55 -1.05 7.33 18.50
C GLU A 55 -1.47 8.78 18.27
N LYS A 56 -1.06 9.70 19.15
CA LYS A 56 -1.32 11.14 18.99
C LYS A 56 -0.59 11.71 17.77
N ILE A 57 0.66 11.30 17.51
CA ILE A 57 1.40 11.67 16.30
C ILE A 57 0.70 11.13 15.04
N ASN A 58 0.18 9.90 15.10
CA ASN A 58 -0.51 9.25 13.98
C ASN A 58 -1.93 9.78 13.74
N THR A 59 -2.52 10.53 14.69
CA THR A 59 -3.87 11.11 14.61
C THR A 59 -3.88 12.62 14.40
N LEU A 60 -2.72 13.29 14.48
CA LEU A 60 -2.59 14.68 14.06
C LEU A 60 -2.71 14.76 12.53
N PRO A 61 -3.41 15.77 11.97
CA PRO A 61 -3.41 16.01 10.52
C PRO A 61 -1.96 16.12 10.05
N PRO A 62 -1.58 15.60 8.86
CA PRO A 62 -0.18 15.53 8.45
C PRO A 62 0.42 16.95 8.36
N LYS A 63 1.02 17.41 9.45
CA LYS A 63 1.82 18.62 9.48
C LYS A 63 3.20 18.19 9.01
N GLU A 64 3.39 18.29 7.69
CA GLU A 64 4.70 18.47 7.06
C GLU A 64 5.82 17.49 7.49
N GLN A 65 5.49 16.20 7.64
CA GLN A 65 6.52 15.19 7.84
C GLN A 65 7.06 14.72 6.48
N THR A 66 8.04 15.46 5.96
CA THR A 66 8.97 14.88 4.99
C THR A 66 9.66 13.71 5.65
N ARG A 67 9.52 12.52 5.07
CA ARG A 67 10.14 11.30 5.57
C ARG A 67 11.67 11.41 5.52
N LYS A 68 12.36 10.56 6.27
CA LYS A 68 13.84 10.50 6.26
C LYS A 68 14.43 10.22 4.87
N ASP A 69 13.65 9.63 3.96
CA ASP A 69 14.04 9.38 2.57
C ASP A 69 13.73 10.56 1.63
N GLY A 70 13.29 11.70 2.16
CA GLY A 70 12.99 12.91 1.40
C GLY A 70 11.60 12.93 0.73
N PHE A 71 10.80 11.86 0.85
CA PHE A 71 9.45 11.85 0.30
C PHE A 71 8.47 12.64 1.18
N SER A 72 7.59 13.42 0.55
CA SER A 72 6.54 14.20 1.19
C SER A 72 5.18 13.96 0.53
N ALA A 73 4.21 13.51 1.32
CA ALA A 73 2.83 13.31 0.88
C ALA A 73 2.12 14.63 0.50
N LEU A 74 2.41 15.71 1.23
CA LEU A 74 1.91 17.05 0.91
C LEU A 74 2.51 17.55 -0.41
N LYS A 75 3.80 17.30 -0.64
CA LYS A 75 4.43 17.64 -1.92
C LYS A 75 3.83 16.84 -3.06
N LEU A 76 3.60 15.52 -2.87
CA LEU A 76 2.94 14.67 -3.87
C LEU A 76 1.58 15.24 -4.27
N THR A 77 0.73 15.51 -3.29
CA THR A 77 -0.62 16.03 -3.55
C THR A 77 -0.59 17.44 -4.15
N GLY A 78 0.33 18.29 -3.72
CA GLY A 78 0.56 19.61 -4.33
C GLY A 78 0.98 19.52 -5.80
N ASP A 79 1.92 18.63 -6.13
CA ASP A 79 2.38 18.42 -7.51
C ASP A 79 1.32 17.74 -8.39
N ALA A 80 0.45 16.91 -7.80
CA ALA A 80 -0.72 16.38 -8.50
C ALA A 80 -1.75 17.48 -8.80
N LYS A 81 -2.03 18.38 -7.85
CA LYS A 81 -2.97 19.51 -8.02
C LYS A 81 -2.52 20.50 -9.08
N LYS A 82 -1.22 20.73 -9.25
CA LYS A 82 -0.67 21.60 -10.31
C LYS A 82 -1.01 21.13 -11.72
N GLN A 83 -1.49 19.89 -11.89
CA GLN A 83 -1.94 19.37 -13.18
C GLN A 83 -3.40 19.74 -13.50
N ILE A 84 -4.19 20.21 -12.53
CA ILE A 84 -5.56 20.67 -12.75
C ILE A 84 -5.52 21.92 -13.64
N GLY A 85 -6.28 21.91 -14.73
CA GLY A 85 -6.26 22.98 -15.74
C GLY A 85 -5.06 22.96 -16.68
N VAL A 86 -4.08 22.06 -16.45
CA VAL A 86 -2.95 21.84 -17.35
C VAL A 86 -3.18 20.59 -18.19
N THR A 87 -3.42 19.44 -17.54
CA THR A 87 -3.84 18.23 -18.22
C THR A 87 -5.35 18.27 -18.39
N VAL A 88 -5.79 18.70 -19.58
CA VAL A 88 -7.20 18.97 -19.88
C VAL A 88 -7.86 17.86 -20.70
N ASN A 89 -7.08 17.06 -21.40
CA ASN A 89 -7.57 15.99 -22.26
C ASN A 89 -7.30 14.61 -21.65
N TYR A 90 -8.28 13.72 -21.75
CA TYR A 90 -8.08 12.30 -21.48
C TYR A 90 -7.61 11.59 -22.76
N ASP A 91 -6.39 11.05 -22.75
CA ASP A 91 -5.81 10.37 -23.90
C ASP A 91 -5.14 9.04 -23.51
N PRO A 92 -5.83 7.89 -23.69
CA PRO A 92 -5.29 6.56 -23.43
C PRO A 92 -4.45 6.02 -24.60
N ALA A 93 -4.30 6.77 -25.70
CA ALA A 93 -3.59 6.30 -26.87
C ALA A 93 -2.12 5.99 -26.56
N TYR A 94 -1.60 5.01 -27.28
CA TYR A 94 -0.18 4.70 -27.26
C TYR A 94 0.63 5.91 -27.77
N SER A 95 1.80 6.13 -27.19
CA SER A 95 2.74 7.16 -27.63
C SER A 95 4.15 6.68 -27.40
N THR A 96 5.03 6.86 -28.38
CA THR A 96 6.46 6.66 -28.17
C THR A 96 7.00 7.82 -27.34
N ILE A 97 7.67 7.51 -26.24
CA ILE A 97 8.17 8.49 -25.28
C ILE A 97 9.62 8.18 -24.92
N SER A 98 10.31 9.19 -24.40
CA SER A 98 11.69 9.05 -23.90
C SER A 98 11.78 7.99 -22.81
N TYR A 99 12.99 7.48 -22.55
CA TYR A 99 13.23 6.61 -21.41
C TYR A 99 14.67 6.79 -20.92
N PRO A 100 14.90 6.98 -19.60
CA PRO A 100 13.89 7.17 -18.54
C PRO A 100 13.23 8.56 -18.60
N ASN A 101 12.32 8.84 -17.66
CA ASN A 101 11.63 10.13 -17.51
C ASN A 101 10.80 10.61 -18.72
N GLY A 102 10.38 9.70 -19.59
CA GLY A 102 9.42 10.00 -20.64
C GLY A 102 8.05 10.37 -20.08
N ASP A 103 7.34 11.20 -20.84
CA ASP A 103 5.96 11.59 -20.59
C ASP A 103 5.28 11.81 -21.93
N VAL A 104 3.96 11.69 -21.94
CA VAL A 104 3.13 12.22 -23.03
C VAL A 104 3.02 13.74 -22.90
N ASP A 105 2.47 14.38 -23.93
CA ASP A 105 2.17 15.82 -23.89
C ASP A 105 1.43 16.22 -22.59
N ILE A 106 1.86 17.31 -21.95
CA ILE A 106 1.35 17.74 -20.66
C ILE A 106 -0.15 18.07 -20.67
N ALA A 107 -0.68 18.49 -21.82
CA ALA A 107 -2.09 18.80 -22.01
C ALA A 107 -2.99 17.56 -22.02
N LYS A 108 -2.40 16.36 -22.13
CA LYS A 108 -3.11 15.08 -22.18
C LYS A 108 -2.58 14.05 -21.18
N GLY A 109 -3.33 12.98 -21.00
CA GLY A 109 -2.93 11.84 -20.19
C GLY A 109 -4.13 11.07 -19.64
N VAL A 110 -3.84 10.06 -18.84
CA VAL A 110 -4.81 9.25 -18.11
C VAL A 110 -4.58 9.33 -16.60
N CYS A 111 -5.31 8.55 -15.81
CA CYS A 111 -5.23 8.53 -14.35
C CYS A 111 -3.83 8.19 -13.81
N THR A 112 -3.11 7.27 -14.45
CA THR A 112 -1.75 6.90 -14.07
C THR A 112 -0.76 8.04 -14.30
N ASP A 113 -0.91 8.81 -15.39
CA ASP A 113 -0.01 9.92 -15.71
C ASP A 113 -0.01 11.00 -14.62
N VAL A 114 -1.16 11.21 -13.96
CA VAL A 114 -1.26 12.11 -12.79
C VAL A 114 -0.33 11.66 -11.66
N VAL A 115 -0.35 10.36 -11.36
CA VAL A 115 0.50 9.73 -10.33
C VAL A 115 1.97 9.79 -10.73
N ILE A 116 2.28 9.42 -11.98
CA ILE A 116 3.65 9.39 -12.52
C ILE A 116 4.29 10.77 -12.45
N ARG A 117 3.59 11.80 -12.94
CA ARG A 117 4.06 13.19 -12.94
C ARG A 117 4.31 13.70 -11.52
N ALA A 118 3.40 13.42 -10.58
CA ALA A 118 3.53 13.85 -9.20
C ALA A 118 4.70 13.14 -8.48
N MET A 119 4.84 11.82 -8.67
CA MET A 119 5.96 11.04 -8.13
C MET A 119 7.31 11.50 -8.68
N ARG A 120 7.38 11.80 -9.97
CA ARG A 120 8.61 12.25 -10.64
C ARG A 120 9.15 13.55 -10.07
N LYS A 121 8.28 14.47 -9.62
CA LYS A 121 8.71 15.70 -8.92
C LYS A 121 9.39 15.43 -7.57
N GLN A 122 9.38 14.18 -7.10
CA GLN A 122 10.10 13.72 -5.90
C GLN A 122 11.23 12.73 -6.24
N GLY A 123 11.68 12.71 -7.50
CA GLY A 123 12.76 11.83 -7.94
C GLY A 123 12.36 10.36 -8.17
N ILE A 124 11.06 10.05 -8.11
CA ILE A 124 10.55 8.69 -8.29
C ILE A 124 10.03 8.55 -9.73
N ASP A 125 10.85 7.98 -10.61
CA ASP A 125 10.44 7.71 -11.99
C ASP A 125 9.74 6.34 -12.12
N LEU A 126 8.41 6.34 -11.99
CA LEU A 126 7.61 5.13 -12.14
C LEU A 126 7.75 4.48 -13.53
N GLN A 127 8.09 5.24 -14.57
CA GLN A 127 8.37 4.67 -15.90
C GLN A 127 9.51 3.65 -15.80
N LYS A 128 10.66 4.09 -15.27
CA LYS A 128 11.83 3.25 -15.05
C LYS A 128 11.54 2.11 -14.07
N LEU A 129 11.02 2.43 -12.88
CA LEU A 129 10.88 1.46 -11.80
C LEU A 129 9.94 0.31 -12.15
N VAL A 130 8.81 0.60 -12.80
CA VAL A 130 7.84 -0.42 -13.23
C VAL A 130 8.45 -1.25 -14.36
N HIS A 131 9.05 -0.60 -15.36
CA HIS A 131 9.63 -1.31 -16.51
C HIS A 131 10.75 -2.27 -16.08
N GLU A 132 11.64 -1.85 -15.20
CA GLU A 132 12.75 -2.68 -14.70
C GLU A 132 12.25 -3.84 -13.83
N ASP A 133 11.26 -3.61 -12.95
CA ASP A 133 10.66 -4.69 -12.16
C ASP A 133 9.96 -5.72 -13.05
N MET A 134 9.19 -5.25 -14.04
CA MET A 134 8.55 -6.11 -15.03
C MET A 134 9.56 -6.89 -15.86
N LYS A 135 10.69 -6.29 -16.25
CA LYS A 135 11.72 -6.96 -17.04
C LYS A 135 12.30 -8.16 -16.30
N ALA A 136 12.50 -8.02 -14.98
CA ALA A 136 12.98 -9.09 -14.13
C ALA A 136 11.90 -10.12 -13.74
N HIS A 137 10.62 -9.75 -13.77
CA HIS A 137 9.52 -10.56 -13.22
C HIS A 137 8.30 -10.64 -14.13
N PHE A 138 8.48 -10.67 -15.45
CA PHE A 138 7.39 -10.49 -16.42
C PHE A 138 6.22 -11.45 -16.22
N SER A 139 6.48 -12.67 -15.75
CA SER A 139 5.47 -13.71 -15.53
C SER A 139 4.42 -13.38 -14.47
N VAL A 140 4.72 -12.50 -13.49
CA VAL A 140 3.78 -12.15 -12.41
C VAL A 140 2.89 -10.96 -12.76
N TYR A 141 3.20 -10.25 -13.83
CA TYR A 141 2.37 -9.15 -14.31
C TYR A 141 1.21 -9.69 -15.16
N PRO A 142 0.07 -8.98 -15.21
CA PRO A 142 -1.05 -9.41 -16.04
C PRO A 142 -0.65 -9.57 -17.53
N LYS A 143 -1.46 -10.25 -18.32
CA LYS A 143 -1.16 -10.50 -19.75
C LYS A 143 -2.27 -10.08 -20.70
N TYR A 144 -3.34 -9.47 -20.18
CA TYR A 144 -4.54 -9.13 -20.96
C TYR A 144 -4.31 -8.07 -22.06
N TRP A 145 -3.18 -7.36 -22.04
CA TRP A 145 -2.76 -6.46 -23.13
C TRP A 145 -2.05 -7.15 -24.30
N GLY A 146 -1.92 -8.49 -24.27
CA GLY A 146 -1.46 -9.28 -25.42
C GLY A 146 0.02 -9.13 -25.80
N LEU A 147 0.86 -8.53 -24.93
CA LEU A 147 2.30 -8.40 -25.18
C LEU A 147 3.08 -9.57 -24.57
N HIS A 148 4.13 -10.00 -25.27
CA HIS A 148 5.04 -11.06 -24.83
C HIS A 148 6.29 -10.55 -24.09
N LYS A 149 6.49 -9.23 -24.04
CA LYS A 149 7.60 -8.57 -23.37
C LYS A 149 7.16 -7.21 -22.80
N THR A 150 8.02 -6.63 -21.98
CA THR A 150 7.85 -5.27 -21.46
C THR A 150 7.91 -4.21 -22.55
N ASP A 151 7.24 -3.09 -22.33
CA ASP A 151 7.28 -1.91 -23.19
C ASP A 151 7.37 -0.62 -22.37
N LYS A 152 8.58 -0.04 -22.35
CA LYS A 152 8.93 1.18 -21.63
C LYS A 152 8.05 2.39 -21.95
N ASN A 153 7.36 2.39 -23.09
CA ASN A 153 6.46 3.47 -23.48
C ASN A 153 5.12 3.45 -22.72
N ILE A 154 4.71 2.30 -22.18
CA ILE A 154 3.33 2.10 -21.72
C ILE A 154 3.22 1.29 -20.41
N ASP A 155 4.25 0.57 -19.99
CA ASP A 155 4.21 -0.31 -18.80
C ASP A 155 3.66 0.39 -17.55
N HIS A 156 4.25 1.52 -17.18
CA HIS A 156 3.83 2.36 -16.05
C HIS A 156 2.48 3.05 -16.23
N ARG A 157 1.99 3.22 -17.47
CA ARG A 157 0.71 3.88 -17.76
C ARG A 157 -0.49 2.94 -17.58
N ARG A 158 -0.28 1.66 -17.26
CA ARG A 158 -1.33 0.67 -17.00
C ARG A 158 -1.59 0.52 -15.50
N VAL A 159 -2.82 0.76 -15.06
CA VAL A 159 -3.21 0.64 -13.65
C VAL A 159 -2.89 -0.75 -13.08
N LEU A 160 -3.20 -1.84 -13.80
CA LEU A 160 -2.95 -3.20 -13.30
C LEU A 160 -1.44 -3.51 -13.16
N ASN A 161 -0.59 -2.83 -13.92
CA ASN A 161 0.87 -2.91 -13.70
C ASN A 161 1.28 -2.18 -12.43
N LEU A 162 0.72 -0.98 -12.18
CA LEU A 162 0.99 -0.25 -10.95
C LEU A 162 0.52 -1.03 -9.72
N GLU A 163 -0.63 -1.71 -9.79
CA GLU A 163 -1.13 -2.55 -8.70
C GLU A 163 -0.13 -3.65 -8.32
N VAL A 164 0.36 -4.41 -9.31
CA VAL A 164 1.35 -5.47 -9.09
C VAL A 164 2.68 -4.89 -8.62
N PHE A 165 3.16 -3.82 -9.25
CA PHE A 165 4.41 -3.18 -8.87
C PHE A 165 4.37 -2.70 -7.41
N LEU A 166 3.35 -1.94 -7.02
CA LEU A 166 3.20 -1.40 -5.67
C LEU A 166 3.08 -2.51 -4.62
N GLN A 167 2.34 -3.58 -4.93
CA GLN A 167 2.27 -4.76 -4.07
C GLN A 167 3.65 -5.41 -3.89
N ARG A 168 4.39 -5.61 -4.98
CA ARG A 168 5.73 -6.22 -4.95
C ARG A 168 6.76 -5.35 -4.21
N LYS A 169 6.57 -4.03 -4.20
CA LYS A 169 7.39 -3.10 -3.41
C LYS A 169 6.90 -2.94 -1.95
N GLY A 170 5.97 -3.78 -1.51
CA GLY A 170 5.48 -3.78 -0.13
C GLY A 170 4.73 -2.51 0.25
N LYS A 171 4.10 -1.84 -0.72
CA LYS A 171 3.38 -0.58 -0.50
C LYS A 171 1.90 -0.78 -0.16
N SER A 172 1.39 -2.00 -0.24
CA SER A 172 -0.01 -2.31 0.06
C SER A 172 -0.34 -2.08 1.52
N ILE A 173 -1.49 -1.44 1.74
CA ILE A 173 -2.14 -1.31 3.04
C ILE A 173 -3.59 -1.81 2.92
N ASN A 174 -4.23 -2.12 4.05
CA ASN A 174 -5.58 -2.67 4.03
C ASN A 174 -6.59 -1.67 3.46
N VAL A 175 -7.51 -2.17 2.65
CA VAL A 175 -8.70 -1.42 2.24
C VAL A 175 -9.63 -1.33 3.45
N SER A 176 -10.12 -0.13 3.74
CA SER A 176 -10.97 0.14 4.89
C SER A 176 -12.28 0.79 4.44
N LYS A 177 -13.33 0.67 5.26
CA LYS A 177 -14.53 1.49 5.10
C LYS A 177 -14.44 2.80 5.87
N GLU A 178 -13.41 2.95 6.69
CA GLU A 178 -13.22 4.11 7.56
C GLU A 178 -12.45 5.21 6.82
N LYS A 179 -13.08 6.38 6.69
CA LYS A 179 -12.53 7.55 5.98
C LYS A 179 -11.15 7.98 6.50
N LYS A 180 -10.92 7.87 7.81
CA LYS A 180 -9.69 8.26 8.49
C LYS A 180 -8.46 7.42 8.13
N GLU A 181 -8.65 6.22 7.59
CA GLU A 181 -7.55 5.31 7.22
C GLU A 181 -6.89 5.74 5.90
N TYR A 182 -7.57 6.59 5.11
CA TYR A 182 -7.10 7.15 3.85
C TYR A 182 -6.41 8.48 4.11
N LEU A 183 -5.09 8.45 4.15
CA LEU A 183 -4.25 9.59 4.46
C LEU A 183 -3.83 10.32 3.19
N THR A 184 -3.51 11.60 3.34
CA THR A 184 -2.93 12.42 2.27
C THR A 184 -1.78 11.69 1.57
N GLY A 185 -1.79 11.67 0.24
CA GLY A 185 -0.75 11.09 -0.58
C GLY A 185 -0.86 9.58 -0.80
N ASP A 186 -1.80 8.90 -0.14
CA ASP A 186 -2.10 7.49 -0.43
C ASP A 186 -2.57 7.32 -1.87
N LEU A 187 -2.25 6.16 -2.46
CA LEU A 187 -2.74 5.77 -3.77
C LEU A 187 -3.87 4.76 -3.60
N VAL A 188 -4.97 4.97 -4.29
CA VAL A 188 -6.12 4.06 -4.25
C VAL A 188 -6.44 3.64 -5.68
N THR A 189 -6.78 2.36 -5.87
CA THR A 189 -7.26 1.86 -7.15
C THR A 189 -8.69 1.37 -7.07
N TRP A 190 -9.39 1.46 -8.19
CA TRP A 190 -10.79 1.06 -8.33
C TRP A 190 -11.02 0.16 -9.54
N ARG A 191 -12.21 -0.46 -9.57
CA ARG A 191 -12.85 -0.90 -10.83
C ARG A 191 -14.13 -0.10 -11.03
N ILE A 192 -14.11 0.76 -12.03
CA ILE A 192 -15.26 1.58 -12.41
C ILE A 192 -16.18 0.73 -13.27
N ASN A 193 -17.47 0.74 -12.93
CA ASN A 193 -18.48 -0.16 -13.51
C ASN A 193 -18.02 -1.63 -13.51
N ASP A 194 -17.32 -2.03 -12.44
CA ASP A 194 -16.72 -3.35 -12.21
C ASP A 194 -15.72 -3.86 -13.24
N LYS A 195 -15.31 -3.01 -14.19
CA LYS A 195 -14.45 -3.42 -15.32
C LYS A 195 -13.23 -2.54 -15.49
N LEU A 196 -13.41 -1.22 -15.46
CA LEU A 196 -12.37 -0.27 -15.87
C LEU A 196 -11.40 0.02 -14.72
N PRO A 197 -10.11 -0.36 -14.83
CA PRO A 197 -9.12 -0.05 -13.81
C PRO A 197 -8.87 1.46 -13.72
N HIS A 198 -8.83 1.98 -12.50
CA HIS A 198 -8.59 3.41 -12.24
C HIS A 198 -7.69 3.60 -11.03
N ILE A 199 -6.93 4.70 -10.97
CA ILE A 199 -6.04 5.05 -9.86
C ILE A 199 -6.12 6.55 -9.56
N GLY A 200 -5.79 6.95 -8.34
CA GLY A 200 -5.79 8.34 -7.91
C GLY A 200 -5.02 8.52 -6.60
N ILE A 201 -4.77 9.79 -6.26
CA ILE A 201 -4.03 10.19 -5.06
C ILE A 201 -5.03 10.78 -4.06
N VAL A 202 -5.03 10.30 -2.83
CA VAL A 202 -5.82 10.87 -1.73
C VAL A 202 -5.32 12.28 -1.44
N SER A 203 -6.21 13.26 -1.51
CA SER A 203 -5.91 14.67 -1.31
C SER A 203 -5.71 15.00 0.18
N ASN A 204 -5.10 16.16 0.43
CA ASN A 204 -5.14 16.82 1.74
C ASN A 204 -6.40 17.66 1.98
N LYS A 205 -7.35 17.67 1.03
CA LYS A 205 -8.67 18.28 1.23
C LYS A 205 -9.72 17.20 1.51
N THR A 206 -10.70 17.56 2.32
CA THR A 206 -11.85 16.74 2.67
C THR A 206 -13.15 17.47 2.38
N LEU A 207 -14.23 16.70 2.23
CA LEU A 207 -15.59 17.21 2.35
C LEU A 207 -15.90 17.61 3.80
N ARG A 208 -17.05 18.27 4.00
CA ARG A 208 -17.54 18.68 5.33
C ARG A 208 -17.69 17.49 6.30
N ASP A 209 -17.99 16.31 5.78
CA ASP A 209 -18.17 15.08 6.56
C ASP A 209 -16.85 14.30 6.81
N GLY A 210 -15.71 14.92 6.49
CA GLY A 210 -14.38 14.35 6.67
C GLY A 210 -13.93 13.41 5.56
N THR A 211 -14.74 13.14 4.53
CA THR A 211 -14.35 12.27 3.41
C THR A 211 -13.21 12.89 2.61
N PRO A 212 -12.04 12.24 2.46
CA PRO A 212 -10.96 12.75 1.62
C PRO A 212 -11.37 12.85 0.15
N LEU A 213 -11.03 13.97 -0.48
CA LEU A 213 -11.09 14.11 -1.93
C LEU A 213 -9.95 13.31 -2.57
N VAL A 214 -10.08 13.03 -3.87
CA VAL A 214 -9.06 12.31 -4.65
C VAL A 214 -8.68 13.14 -5.85
N ILE A 215 -7.38 13.15 -6.18
CA ILE A 215 -6.82 13.78 -7.38
C ILE A 215 -6.60 12.69 -8.42
N HIS A 216 -7.23 12.81 -9.58
CA HIS A 216 -7.21 11.81 -10.66
C HIS A 216 -7.61 12.42 -12.01
N ASN A 217 -7.53 11.65 -13.08
CA ASN A 217 -8.06 12.01 -14.40
C ASN A 217 -8.95 10.89 -14.94
N ILE A 218 -10.24 11.17 -15.16
CA ILE A 218 -11.24 10.20 -15.65
C ILE A 218 -12.12 10.81 -16.77
N GLY A 219 -11.50 11.37 -17.80
CA GLY A 219 -12.21 11.78 -19.02
C GLY A 219 -12.31 13.29 -19.23
N ARG A 220 -12.22 14.10 -18.18
CA ARG A 220 -12.34 15.57 -18.23
C ARG A 220 -11.08 16.29 -17.75
N GLY A 221 -9.91 15.69 -17.99
CA GLY A 221 -8.63 16.17 -17.47
C GLY A 221 -8.44 15.85 -15.98
N THR A 222 -7.35 16.37 -15.41
CA THR A 222 -7.05 16.19 -13.98
C THR A 222 -8.01 17.00 -13.13
N GLN A 223 -8.63 16.33 -12.15
CA GLN A 223 -9.62 16.90 -11.24
C GLN A 223 -9.34 16.47 -9.79
N GLU A 224 -9.82 17.27 -8.84
CA GLU A 224 -9.89 16.95 -7.42
C GLU A 224 -11.36 16.75 -7.05
N GLN A 225 -11.79 15.51 -6.82
CA GLN A 225 -13.19 15.15 -6.69
C GLN A 225 -13.47 14.18 -5.54
N ASP A 226 -14.70 14.20 -5.06
CA ASP A 226 -15.24 13.19 -4.18
C ASP A 226 -15.50 11.90 -4.98
N VAL A 227 -14.51 11.01 -5.05
CA VAL A 227 -14.66 9.70 -5.72
C VAL A 227 -14.19 8.52 -4.87
N LEU A 228 -13.63 8.77 -3.68
CA LEU A 228 -12.96 7.76 -2.86
C LEU A 228 -13.83 6.51 -2.64
N PHE A 229 -15.08 6.72 -2.23
CA PHE A 229 -16.06 5.65 -1.97
C PHE A 229 -17.16 5.55 -3.04
N ARG A 230 -17.04 6.28 -4.16
CA ARG A 230 -18.04 6.23 -5.25
C ARG A 230 -17.94 4.98 -6.12
N TYR A 231 -16.74 4.40 -6.19
CA TYR A 231 -16.46 3.19 -6.95
C TYR A 231 -15.93 2.09 -6.04
N ARG A 232 -15.96 0.84 -6.52
CA ARG A 232 -15.41 -0.29 -5.77
C ARG A 232 -13.88 -0.17 -5.67
N ILE A 233 -13.40 0.04 -4.45
CA ILE A 233 -11.97 0.05 -4.13
C ILE A 233 -11.41 -1.37 -4.29
N ILE A 234 -10.28 -1.50 -4.98
CA ILE A 234 -9.55 -2.75 -5.16
C ILE A 234 -8.36 -2.84 -4.25
N ALA A 235 -7.57 -1.77 -4.21
CA ALA A 235 -6.36 -1.74 -3.43
C ALA A 235 -6.06 -0.33 -2.93
N HIS A 236 -5.29 -0.30 -1.86
CA HIS A 236 -4.88 0.90 -1.15
C HIS A 236 -3.38 0.78 -0.89
N TYR A 237 -2.63 1.84 -1.19
CA TYR A 237 -1.18 1.83 -1.12
C TYR A 237 -0.65 3.11 -0.47
N ARG A 238 0.48 3.00 0.21
CA ARG A 238 1.22 4.12 0.78
C ARG A 238 2.69 4.01 0.39
N TRP A 239 3.20 5.03 -0.29
CA TRP A 239 4.60 5.10 -0.70
C TRP A 239 5.50 5.29 0.50
#